data_AF-A0A4Q7ZJD9-F1
#
_entry.id   AF-A0A4Q7ZJD9-F1
#
_cell.length_a   1.000
_cell.length_b   1.000
_cell.length_c   1.000
_cell.angle_alpha   90.00
_cell.angle_beta   90.00
_cell.angle_gamma   90.00
#
_symmetry.space_group_name_H-M   'P 1'
#
loop_
_entity.id
_entity.type
_entity.pdbx_description
1 polymer ?
#
loop_
_entity_poly.entity_id
_entity_poly.type
_entity_poly.pdbx_seq_one_letter_code
_entity_poly.pdbx_strand_id
1 'polypeptide(L)' 'MDILEQPEHDSDGERTVDFESEEAPLLPEQTRDDTERGWGDREDTNDARLLEDRPPHWD' A
#
# COMPACT_ATOMS: atom_id res chain seq x y z
N MET A 1 -21.07 27.58 -0.47
CA MET A 1 -20.50 26.22 -0.57
C MET A 1 -19.76 25.99 0.72
N ASP A 2 -20.34 25.14 1.56
CA ASP A 2 -19.84 24.82 2.89
C ASP A 2 -18.78 23.71 2.71
N ILE A 3 -17.52 24.02 3.01
CA ILE A 3 -16.38 23.09 2.90
C ILE A 3 -16.35 22.05 4.03
N LEU A 4 -17.46 21.91 4.76
CA LEU A 4 -17.67 20.94 5.85
C LEU A 4 -18.56 19.77 5.42
N GLU A 5 -18.77 19.56 4.11
CA GLU A 5 -19.24 18.26 3.62
C GLU A 5 -18.05 17.31 3.75
N GLN A 6 -18.04 16.61 4.89
CA GLN A 6 -17.01 15.67 5.30
C GLN A 6 -16.72 14.75 4.11
N PRO A 7 -15.44 14.56 3.72
CA PRO A 7 -15.10 13.68 2.60
C PRO A 7 -15.82 12.37 2.86
N GLU A 8 -16.64 11.90 1.90
CA GLU A 8 -17.48 10.70 2.04
C GLU A 8 -16.86 9.73 3.04
N HIS A 9 -17.36 9.78 4.29
CA HIS A 9 -16.71 9.09 5.40
C HIS A 9 -16.68 7.64 4.96
N ASP A 10 -15.49 7.11 4.73
CA ASP A 10 -15.38 5.77 4.22
C ASP A 10 -15.98 4.89 5.32
N SER A 11 -17.06 4.17 5.00
CA SER A 11 -17.69 3.29 5.99
C SER A 11 -16.73 2.23 6.53
N ASP A 12 -15.55 2.08 5.92
CA ASP A 12 -14.48 1.22 6.43
C ASP A 12 -13.92 1.76 7.76
N GLY A 13 -13.79 3.08 7.91
CA GLY A 13 -13.32 3.75 9.13
C GLY A 13 -14.22 3.55 10.36
N GLU A 14 -15.53 3.37 10.18
CA GLU A 14 -16.48 3.06 11.28
C GLU A 14 -16.73 1.55 11.47
N ARG A 15 -16.11 0.69 10.66
CA ARG A 15 -16.35 -0.76 10.72
C ARG A 15 -15.86 -1.32 12.05
N THR A 16 -16.77 -1.93 12.81
CA THR A 16 -16.43 -2.60 14.08
C THR A 16 -15.52 -3.82 13.82
N VAL A 17 -14.37 -3.88 14.50
CA VAL A 17 -13.46 -5.03 14.48
C VAL A 17 -13.81 -5.97 15.64
N ASP A 18 -14.13 -7.21 15.32
CA ASP A 18 -14.34 -8.27 16.32
C ASP A 18 -13.02 -8.97 16.64
N PHE A 19 -12.60 -8.91 17.90
CA PHE A 19 -11.38 -9.55 18.41
C PHE A 19 -11.65 -10.94 19.03
N GLU A 20 -12.92 -11.34 19.16
CA GLU A 20 -13.34 -12.61 19.79
C GLU A 20 -13.53 -13.75 18.77
N SER A 21 -13.55 -13.42 17.48
CA SER A 21 -13.61 -14.40 16.38
C SER A 21 -12.34 -15.29 16.34
N GLU A 22 -12.57 -16.60 16.21
CA GLU A 22 -11.58 -17.70 16.31
C GLU A 22 -10.22 -17.44 15.66
N GLU A 23 -9.18 -17.95 16.34
CA GLU A 23 -7.75 -18.00 16.04
C GLU A 23 -7.45 -18.15 14.54
N ALA A 24 -7.59 -17.06 13.79
CA ALA A 24 -7.12 -16.99 12.44
C ALA A 24 -5.62 -17.33 12.48
N PRO A 25 -5.13 -18.22 11.61
CA PRO A 25 -3.73 -18.59 11.63
C PRO A 25 -2.91 -17.32 11.55
N LEU A 26 -2.12 -17.07 12.60
CA LEU A 26 -1.24 -15.91 12.64
C LEU A 26 -0.39 -15.94 11.38
N LEU A 27 -0.33 -14.80 10.70
CA LEU A 27 0.61 -14.65 9.59
C LEU A 27 2.01 -15.02 10.08
N PRO A 28 2.87 -15.56 9.20
CA PRO A 28 4.26 -15.78 9.55
C PRO A 28 4.88 -14.47 10.04
N GLU A 29 5.84 -14.56 10.97
CA GLU A 29 6.58 -13.39 11.50
C GLU A 29 7.20 -12.51 10.40
N GLN A 30 7.47 -13.09 9.23
CA GLN A 30 7.88 -12.36 8.04
C GLN A 30 7.19 -12.95 6.81
N THR A 31 6.58 -12.08 6.00
CA THR A 31 5.98 -12.44 4.72
C THR A 31 6.99 -12.31 3.58
N ARG A 32 6.67 -12.86 2.40
CA ARG A 32 7.51 -12.67 1.21
C ARG A 32 7.56 -11.20 0.80
N ASP A 33 6.45 -10.50 1.04
CA ASP A 33 6.33 -9.09 0.73
C ASP A 33 7.30 -8.26 1.58
N ASP A 34 7.61 -8.66 2.82
CA ASP A 34 8.60 -7.97 3.69
C ASP A 34 10.07 -8.08 3.23
N THR A 35 10.34 -8.68 2.07
CA THR A 35 11.69 -8.82 1.52
C THR A 35 11.89 -7.96 0.29
N GLU A 36 13.13 -7.85 -0.18
CA GLU A 36 13.45 -7.28 -1.51
C GLU A 36 12.71 -7.99 -2.64
N ARG A 37 12.21 -9.21 -2.44
CA ARG A 37 11.38 -9.90 -3.44
C ARG A 37 9.99 -9.27 -3.58
N GLY A 38 9.49 -8.61 -2.53
CA GLY A 38 8.21 -7.91 -2.49
C GLY A 38 8.30 -6.44 -2.91
N TRP A 39 9.33 -5.74 -2.42
CA TRP A 39 9.50 -4.29 -2.61
C TRP A 39 10.79 -3.87 -3.34
N GLY A 40 11.73 -4.78 -3.53
CA GLY A 40 13.00 -4.50 -4.20
C GLY A 40 12.86 -4.57 -5.72
N ASP A 41 13.92 -4.12 -6.38
CA ASP A 41 13.97 -4.14 -7.84
C ASP A 41 13.94 -5.58 -8.34
N ARG A 42 13.02 -5.85 -9.28
CA ARG A 42 12.98 -7.13 -9.97
C ARG A 42 14.06 -7.11 -11.04
N GLU A 43 14.67 -8.27 -11.32
CA GLU A 43 15.68 -8.35 -12.39
C GLU A 43 15.12 -7.96 -13.77
N ASP A 44 13.79 -7.95 -13.93
CA ASP A 44 13.06 -7.58 -15.15
C ASP A 44 12.43 -6.17 -15.09
N THR A 45 13.02 -5.21 -14.39
CA THR A 45 12.44 -3.86 -14.31
C THR A 45 12.59 -3.11 -15.64
N ASN A 46 11.48 -2.58 -16.15
CA ASN A 46 11.44 -1.72 -17.35
C ASN A 46 11.69 -0.25 -16.93
N ASP A 47 12.75 -0.03 -16.17
CA ASP A 47 13.08 1.29 -15.63
C ASP A 47 13.69 2.20 -16.68
N ALA A 48 14.16 1.62 -17.79
CA ALA A 48 14.62 2.35 -18.96
C ALA A 48 13.60 3.42 -19.40
N ARG A 49 12.30 3.09 -19.38
CA ARG A 49 11.23 4.05 -19.71
C ARG A 49 11.09 5.16 -18.66
N LEU A 50 11.29 4.85 -17.38
CA LEU A 50 11.19 5.83 -16.28
C LEU A 50 12.34 6.83 -16.28
N LEU A 51 13.54 6.38 -16.67
CA LEU A 51 14.70 7.24 -16.87
C LEU A 51 14.56 8.12 -18.12
N GLU A 52 13.95 7.61 -19.18
CA GLU A 52 13.63 8.38 -20.40
C GLU A 52 12.62 9.50 -20.12
N ASP A 53 11.60 9.23 -19.30
CA ASP A 53 10.54 10.17 -18.93
C ASP A 53 10.87 11.03 -17.69
N ARG A 54 12.14 11.07 -17.25
CA ARG A 54 12.58 11.83 -16.07
C ARG A 54 12.16 13.32 -16.20
N PRO A 55 11.37 13.86 -15.26
CA PRO A 55 11.05 15.28 -15.26
C PRO A 55 12.27 16.16 -14.93
N PRO A 56 12.28 17.44 -15.33
CA PRO A 56 13.47 18.31 -15.25
C PRO A 56 13.96 18.64 -13.84
N HIS A 57 13.22 18.28 -12.79
CA HIS A 57 13.53 18.61 -11.40
C HIS A 57 14.12 17.42 -10.61
N TRP A 58 14.43 16.30 -11.28
CA TRP A 58 14.92 15.06 -10.67
C TRP A 58 16.45 14.99 -10.50
N ASP A 59 17.13 16.14 -10.46
CA ASP A 59 18.58 16.26 -10.19
C ASP A 59 18.90 16.49 -8.70
#